data_AF-A0A520A6N1-F1
#
_entry.id   AF-A0A520A6N1-F1
#
_cell.length_a   1.000
_cell.length_b   1.000
_cell.length_c   1.000
_cell.angle_alpha   90.00
_cell.angle_beta   90.00
_cell.angle_gamma   90.00
#
_symmetry.space_group_name_H-M   'P 1'
#
loop_
_entity.id
_entity.type
_entity.pdbx_description
1 polymer ?
#
loop_
_entity_poly.entity_id
_entity_poly.type
_entity_poly.pdbx_seq_one_letter_code
_entity_poly.pdbx_strand_id
1 'polypeptide(L)'
;MATQTNLQDAPPTAVAEPLEPEKKRNPLVFIVLALVLLAGAYYGFTRYRFSQAHESTDDAAVEGDVYPVIPRVSGPVLKVFVDDNQVVKKGDTLVTIDQADYVQRVNAAQAALLAAQAQVTAARAGVGSAQAGVGT
;
A
#
# COMPACT_ATOMS: atom_id res chain seq x y z
N MET A 1 -29.54 95.80 -69.79
CA MET A 1 -30.90 95.41 -70.24
C MET A 1 -31.07 93.95 -69.85
N ALA A 2 -31.63 93.69 -68.67
CA ALA A 2 -33.06 93.36 -68.46
C ALA A 2 -33.42 92.07 -69.24
N THR A 3 -33.82 90.97 -68.63
CA THR A 3 -34.99 90.85 -67.72
C THR A 3 -34.96 89.51 -66.98
N GLN A 4 -35.15 89.60 -65.65
CA GLN A 4 -35.91 88.75 -64.71
C GLN A 4 -36.53 87.43 -65.18
N THR A 5 -36.52 86.41 -64.30
CA THR A 5 -37.75 85.94 -63.62
C THR A 5 -37.39 85.03 -62.44
N ASN A 6 -37.95 85.39 -61.29
CA ASN A 6 -37.98 84.70 -60.01
C ASN A 6 -39.17 83.73 -60.00
N LEU A 7 -39.03 82.55 -59.38
CA LEU A 7 -40.08 81.73 -58.75
C LEU A 7 -39.31 80.69 -57.88
N GLN A 8 -39.26 80.73 -56.54
CA GLN A 8 -40.32 80.64 -55.53
C GLN A 8 -40.83 79.19 -55.34
N ASP A 9 -40.68 78.70 -54.10
CA ASP A 9 -41.42 77.65 -53.37
C ASP A 9 -41.08 76.14 -53.47
N ALA A 10 -40.50 75.65 -52.36
CA ALA A 10 -40.93 74.54 -51.48
C ALA A 10 -41.00 73.05 -51.97
N PRO A 11 -40.76 72.07 -51.06
CA PRO A 11 -40.16 70.76 -51.35
C PRO A 11 -41.18 69.62 -51.53
N PRO A 12 -40.81 68.50 -52.15
CA PRO A 12 -40.85 67.19 -51.46
C PRO A 12 -39.74 66.24 -52.04
N THR A 13 -39.36 65.08 -51.53
CA THR A 13 -40.08 64.00 -50.85
C THR A 13 -39.03 63.13 -50.17
N ALA A 14 -39.26 62.79 -48.91
CA ALA A 14 -38.54 61.73 -48.22
C ALA A 14 -38.68 60.40 -48.98
N VAL A 15 -37.56 59.75 -49.29
CA VAL A 15 -37.57 58.29 -49.46
C VAL A 15 -37.41 57.72 -48.06
N ALA A 16 -38.54 57.40 -47.44
CA ALA A 16 -38.58 56.48 -46.32
C ALA A 16 -38.39 55.05 -46.86
N GLU A 17 -37.49 54.27 -46.25
CA GLU A 17 -37.70 52.90 -45.73
C GLU A 17 -36.38 52.11 -45.57
N PRO A 18 -36.30 51.09 -44.68
CA PRO A 18 -37.20 50.74 -43.58
C PRO A 18 -36.48 50.76 -42.22
N LEU A 19 -37.23 51.05 -41.14
CA LEU A 19 -36.75 50.85 -39.77
C LEU A 19 -36.53 49.36 -39.54
N GLU A 20 -35.29 48.95 -39.23
CA GLU A 20 -34.99 47.60 -38.80
C GLU A 20 -35.89 47.22 -37.62
N PRO A 21 -36.50 46.02 -37.63
CA PRO A 21 -37.34 45.61 -36.50
C PRO A 21 -36.46 45.51 -35.26
N GLU A 22 -36.75 46.32 -34.24
CA GLU A 22 -36.13 46.17 -32.91
C GLU A 22 -36.35 44.72 -32.44
N LYS A 23 -35.27 43.95 -32.46
CA LYS A 23 -35.25 42.56 -32.01
C LYS A 23 -35.51 42.55 -30.51
N LYS A 24 -36.79 42.35 -30.13
CA LYS A 24 -37.21 42.15 -28.75
C LYS A 24 -36.37 41.02 -28.14
N ARG A 25 -35.48 41.39 -27.21
CA ARG A 25 -34.64 40.42 -26.50
C ARG A 25 -35.56 39.62 -25.59
N ASN A 26 -35.76 38.34 -25.93
CA ASN A 26 -36.61 37.46 -25.16
C ASN A 26 -36.07 37.33 -23.73
N PRO A 27 -36.85 37.69 -22.69
CA PRO A 27 -36.40 37.63 -21.29
C PRO A 27 -36.04 36.19 -20.85
N LEU A 28 -36.59 35.20 -21.56
CA LEU A 28 -36.21 33.79 -21.43
C LEU A 28 -34.71 33.55 -21.63
N VAL A 29 -34.06 34.26 -22.54
CA VAL A 29 -32.61 34.12 -22.78
C VAL A 29 -31.83 34.59 -21.56
N PHE A 30 -32.28 35.66 -20.90
CA PHE A 30 -31.67 36.15 -19.66
C PHE A 30 -31.91 35.21 -18.49
N ILE A 31 -33.12 34.64 -18.37
CA ILE A 31 -33.45 33.68 -17.31
C ILE A 31 -32.61 32.41 -17.44
N VAL A 32 -32.49 31.88 -18.67
CA VAL A 32 -31.65 30.70 -18.94
C VAL A 32 -30.18 31.01 -18.65
N LEU A 33 -29.68 32.18 -19.06
CA LEU A 33 -28.31 32.60 -18.76
C LEU A 33 -28.05 32.72 -17.26
N ALA A 34 -29.00 33.30 -16.51
CA ALA A 34 -28.91 33.41 -15.05
C ALA A 34 -28.90 32.03 -14.38
N LEU A 35 -29.75 31.09 -14.84
CA LEU A 35 -29.77 29.71 -14.34
C LEU A 35 -28.46 28.97 -14.60
N VAL A 36 -27.89 29.12 -15.80
CA VAL A 36 -26.60 28.51 -16.14
C VAL A 36 -25.48 29.06 -15.28
N LEU A 37 -25.46 30.38 -15.05
CA LEU A 37 -24.49 31.01 -14.14
C LEU A 37 -24.64 30.52 -12.70
N LEU A 38 -25.88 30.41 -12.20
CA LEU A 38 -26.15 29.91 -10.86
C LEU A 38 -25.74 28.43 -10.69
N ALA A 39 -26.05 27.59 -11.67
CA ALA A 39 -25.66 26.19 -11.67
C ALA A 39 -24.14 26.02 -11.74
N GLY A 40 -23.46 26.81 -12.59
CA GLY A 40 -22.01 26.84 -12.69
C GLY A 40 -21.34 27.31 -11.39
N ALA A 41 -21.87 28.36 -10.77
CA ALA A 41 -21.38 28.87 -9.49
C ALA A 41 -21.58 27.86 -8.35
N TYR A 42 -22.74 27.19 -8.31
CA TYR A 42 -23.03 26.14 -7.32
C TYR A 42 -22.09 24.92 -7.50
N TYR A 43 -21.90 24.46 -8.74
CA TYR A 43 -21.00 23.35 -9.04
C TYR A 43 -19.55 23.70 -8.72
N GLY A 44 -19.10 24.90 -9.10
CA GLY A 44 -17.76 25.40 -8.79
C GLY A 44 -17.53 25.52 -7.29
N PHE A 45 -18.49 26.08 -6.55
CA PHE A 45 -18.40 26.23 -5.10
C PHE A 45 -18.35 24.88 -4.38
N THR A 46 -19.20 23.92 -4.75
CA THR A 46 -19.22 22.58 -4.15
C THR A 46 -17.93 21.81 -4.43
N ARG A 47 -17.40 21.87 -5.66
CA ARG A 47 -16.10 21.28 -6.01
C ARG A 47 -14.94 21.94 -5.27
N TYR A 48 -14.92 23.27 -5.21
CA TYR A 48 -13.89 24.01 -4.48
C TYR A 48 -13.88 23.66 -2.98
N ARG A 49 -15.06 23.54 -2.37
CA ARG A 49 -15.19 23.09 -0.97
C ARG A 49 -14.76 21.64 -0.78
N PHE A 50 -15.08 20.76 -1.72
CA PHE A 50 -14.70 19.35 -1.66
C PHE A 50 -13.19 19.15 -1.78
N SER A 51 -12.54 19.85 -2.72
CA SER A 51 -11.09 19.80 -2.93
C SER A 51 -10.29 20.37 -1.76
N GLN A 52 -10.82 21.35 -1.03
CA GLN A 52 -10.17 21.83 0.20
C GLN A 52 -10.35 20.90 1.40
N ALA A 53 -11.38 20.06 1.40
CA ALA A 53 -11.70 19.20 2.54
C ALA A 53 -11.12 17.78 2.43
N HIS A 54 -10.65 17.37 1.24
CA HIS A 54 -10.12 16.03 0.99
C HIS A 54 -8.76 16.12 0.32
N GLU A 55 -7.72 16.01 1.13
CA GLU A 55 -6.35 15.77 0.66
C GLU A 55 -6.23 14.29 0.31
N SER A 56 -6.32 13.95 -0.97
CA SER A 56 -5.98 12.61 -1.46
C SER A 56 -4.46 12.54 -1.59
N THR A 57 -3.78 12.12 -0.51
CA THR A 57 -2.36 11.77 -0.58
C THR A 57 -2.20 10.30 -0.93
N ASP A 58 -1.34 10.01 -1.88
CA ASP A 58 -0.94 8.64 -2.25
C ASP A 58 0.31 8.19 -1.46
N ASP A 59 0.90 9.12 -0.70
CA ASP A 59 2.08 8.87 0.11
C ASP A 59 1.67 8.31 1.48
N ALA A 60 1.39 7.01 1.51
CA ALA A 60 1.14 6.26 2.74
C ALA A 60 2.29 5.28 3.02
N ALA A 61 3.00 5.47 4.13
CA ALA A 61 3.98 4.53 4.64
C ALA A 61 3.38 3.69 5.77
N VAL A 62 3.64 2.37 5.74
CA VAL A 62 3.29 1.46 6.84
C VAL A 62 4.53 1.28 7.71
N GLU A 63 4.44 1.68 8.97
CA GLU A 63 5.48 1.43 9.95
C GLU A 63 5.18 0.13 10.72
N GLY A 64 6.21 -0.68 10.93
CA GLY A 64 6.08 -1.96 11.61
C GLY A 64 7.42 -2.45 12.13
N ASP A 65 7.39 -3.12 13.28
CA ASP A 65 8.57 -3.75 13.86
C ASP A 65 8.91 -5.03 13.10
N VAL A 66 10.12 -5.12 12.56
CA VAL A 66 10.61 -6.30 11.85
C VAL A 66 11.65 -7.01 12.69
N TYR A 67 11.33 -8.25 13.10
CA TYR A 67 12.24 -9.10 13.85
C TYR A 67 12.70 -10.27 12.96
N PRO A 68 14.00 -10.37 12.61
CA PRO A 68 14.50 -11.49 11.83
C PRO A 68 14.49 -12.78 12.66
N VAL A 69 14.00 -13.86 12.07
CA VAL A 69 14.01 -15.20 12.69
C VAL A 69 15.25 -15.95 12.20
N ILE A 70 16.20 -16.23 13.11
CA ILE A 70 17.49 -16.85 12.78
C ILE A 70 17.58 -18.22 13.45
N PRO A 71 17.94 -19.29 12.71
CA PRO A 71 18.15 -20.59 13.31
C PRO A 71 19.42 -20.61 14.17
N ARG A 72 19.35 -21.27 15.34
CA ARG A 72 20.51 -21.41 16.24
C ARG A 72 21.55 -22.41 15.75
N VAL A 73 21.18 -23.25 14.79
CA VAL A 73 22.01 -24.32 14.23
C VAL A 73 22.03 -24.18 12.71
N SER A 74 23.18 -24.45 12.10
CA SER A 74 23.33 -24.45 10.65
C SER A 74 22.98 -25.83 10.08
N GLY A 75 22.38 -25.88 8.90
CA GLY A 75 22.07 -27.13 8.22
C GLY A 75 21.18 -26.90 7.00
N PRO A 76 21.00 -27.93 6.17
CA PRO A 76 20.11 -27.84 5.01
C PRO A 76 18.65 -27.76 5.46
N VAL A 77 17.86 -26.96 4.75
CA VAL A 77 16.41 -26.83 5.00
C VAL A 77 15.69 -28.05 4.43
N LEU A 78 14.94 -28.75 5.27
CA LEU A 78 14.13 -29.89 4.87
C LEU A 78 12.76 -29.44 4.33
N LYS A 79 12.12 -28.48 5.01
CA LYS A 79 10.79 -27.99 4.64
C LYS A 79 10.53 -26.59 5.17
N VAL A 80 9.82 -25.79 4.38
CA VAL A 80 9.24 -24.49 4.76
C VAL A 80 7.73 -24.68 4.89
N PHE A 81 7.14 -24.16 5.96
CA PHE A 81 5.73 -24.34 6.30
C PHE A 81 4.89 -23.07 6.13
N VAL A 82 5.51 -21.99 5.69
CA VAL A 82 4.88 -20.67 5.58
C VAL A 82 4.97 -20.14 4.16
N ASP A 83 3.93 -19.41 3.78
CA ASP A 83 3.86 -18.65 2.53
C ASP A 83 4.13 -17.17 2.80
N ASP A 84 4.35 -16.41 1.73
CA ASP A 84 4.60 -14.98 1.82
C ASP A 84 3.38 -14.23 2.42
N ASN A 85 3.65 -13.25 3.28
CA ASN A 85 2.66 -12.45 4.01
C ASN A 85 1.66 -13.26 4.86
N GLN A 86 1.96 -14.51 5.19
CA GLN A 86 1.11 -15.34 6.04
C GLN A 86 1.20 -14.90 7.52
N VAL A 87 0.05 -14.78 8.17
CA VAL A 87 -0.03 -14.50 9.61
C VAL A 87 0.33 -15.76 10.40
N VAL A 88 1.37 -15.68 11.23
CA VAL A 88 1.85 -16.78 12.08
C VAL A 88 1.71 -16.44 13.56
N LYS A 89 1.59 -17.46 14.41
CA LYS A 89 1.50 -17.32 15.86
C LYS A 89 2.80 -17.73 16.54
N LYS A 90 2.97 -17.28 17.77
CA LYS A 90 4.10 -17.69 18.60
C LYS A 90 4.09 -19.21 18.80
N GLY A 91 5.20 -19.86 18.46
CA GLY A 91 5.39 -21.29 18.58
C GLY A 91 5.13 -22.07 17.30
N ASP A 92 4.65 -21.41 16.24
CA ASP A 92 4.48 -22.06 14.94
C ASP A 92 5.84 -22.43 14.34
N THR A 93 5.90 -23.62 13.72
CA THR A 93 7.10 -24.07 13.04
C THR A 93 7.14 -23.44 11.65
N LEU A 94 8.09 -22.54 11.42
CA LEU A 94 8.24 -21.86 10.13
C LEU A 94 9.06 -22.71 9.16
N VAL A 95 10.15 -23.31 9.64
CA VAL A 95 11.12 -24.06 8.85
C VAL A 95 11.66 -25.22 9.67
N THR A 96 11.83 -26.37 9.04
CA THR A 96 12.54 -27.52 9.62
C THR A 96 13.88 -27.70 8.95
N ILE A 97 14.95 -27.80 9.74
CA ILE A 97 16.32 -28.11 9.32
C ILE A 97 16.53 -29.62 9.42
N ASP A 98 17.31 -30.19 8.50
CA ASP A 98 17.70 -31.59 8.57
C ASP A 98 18.53 -31.88 9.84
N GLN A 99 18.11 -32.90 10.58
CA GLN A 99 18.69 -33.30 11.86
C GLN A 99 19.58 -34.54 11.78
N ALA A 100 19.76 -35.15 10.60
CA ALA A 100 20.47 -36.43 10.46
C ALA A 100 21.86 -36.39 11.12
N ASP A 101 22.69 -35.42 10.78
CA ASP A 101 24.05 -35.29 11.34
C ASP A 101 24.04 -35.03 12.85
N TYR A 102 23.07 -34.26 13.33
CA TYR A 102 22.93 -33.97 14.76
C TYR A 102 22.55 -35.23 15.55
N VAL A 103 21.62 -36.03 15.02
CA VAL A 103 21.21 -37.30 15.62
C VAL A 103 22.40 -38.28 15.65
N GLN A 104 23.19 -38.37 14.57
CA GLN A 104 24.36 -39.24 14.56
C GLN A 104 25.41 -38.82 15.60
N ARG A 105 25.63 -37.52 15.79
CA ARG A 105 26.53 -37.01 16.84
C ARG A 105 26.04 -37.33 18.24
N VAL A 106 24.74 -37.23 18.49
CA VAL A 106 24.14 -37.61 19.77
C VAL A 106 24.31 -39.12 20.01
N ASN A 107 24.05 -39.95 19.00
CA ASN A 107 24.22 -41.39 19.09
C ASN A 107 25.67 -41.80 19.37
N ALA A 108 26.63 -41.16 18.69
CA ALA A 108 28.05 -41.39 18.93
C ALA A 108 28.47 -41.00 20.36
N ALA A 109 27.98 -39.87 20.87
CA ALA A 109 28.23 -39.45 22.25
C ALA A 109 27.60 -40.40 23.28
N GLN A 110 26.40 -40.90 23.01
CA GLN A 110 25.71 -41.88 23.85
C GLN A 110 26.49 -43.21 23.90
N ALA A 111 26.99 -43.68 22.76
CA ALA A 111 27.81 -44.90 22.67
C ALA A 111 29.13 -44.74 23.45
N ALA A 112 29.79 -43.58 23.33
CA ALA A 112 31.00 -43.27 24.09
C ALA A 112 30.73 -43.26 25.61
N LEU A 113 29.59 -42.71 26.04
CA LEU A 113 29.17 -42.72 27.44
C LEU A 113 28.98 -44.16 27.96
N LEU A 114 28.30 -45.02 27.19
CA LEU A 114 28.08 -46.42 27.55
C LEU A 114 29.40 -47.19 27.66
N ALA A 115 30.33 -46.97 26.72
CA ALA A 115 31.67 -47.57 26.77
C ALA A 115 32.44 -47.14 28.03
N ALA A 116 32.38 -45.86 28.39
CA ALA A 116 33.01 -45.35 29.60
C ALA A 116 32.40 -45.96 30.88
N GLN A 117 31.07 -46.10 30.94
CA GLN A 117 30.40 -46.76 32.07
C GLN A 117 30.79 -48.23 32.20
N ALA A 118 30.88 -48.95 31.08
CA ALA A 118 31.36 -50.32 31.05
C ALA A 118 32.80 -50.41 31.55
N GLN A 119 33.67 -49.48 31.15
CA GLN A 119 35.06 -49.42 31.61
C GLN A 119 35.17 -49.16 33.12
N VAL A 120 34.36 -48.26 33.67
CA VAL A 120 34.31 -48.01 35.13
C VAL A 120 33.86 -49.27 35.87
N THR A 121 32.85 -49.96 35.34
CA THR A 121 32.34 -51.20 35.93
C THR A 121 33.41 -52.30 35.92
N ALA A 122 34.11 -52.47 34.79
CA ALA A 122 35.22 -53.40 34.67
C ALA A 122 36.38 -53.05 35.62
N ALA A 123 36.75 -51.76 35.71
CA ALA A 123 37.80 -51.29 36.61
C ALA A 123 37.46 -51.56 38.09
N ARG A 124 36.20 -51.32 38.50
CA ARG A 124 35.72 -51.63 39.86
C ARG A 124 35.78 -53.12 40.16
N ALA A 125 35.37 -53.97 39.21
CA ALA A 125 35.47 -55.43 39.36
C ALA A 125 36.94 -55.88 39.54
N GLY A 126 37.87 -55.27 38.79
CA GLY A 126 39.31 -55.54 38.92
C GLY A 126 39.90 -55.12 40.28
N VAL A 127 39.45 -54.00 40.86
CA VAL A 127 39.87 -53.60 42.21
C VAL A 127 39.36 -54.61 43.25
N GLY A 128 38.11 -55.07 43.13
CA GLY A 128 37.53 -56.06 44.04
C GLY A 128 38.28 -57.39 44.04
N SER A 129 38.66 -57.89 42.86
CA SER A 129 39.46 -59.12 42.76
C SER A 129 40.88 -58.95 43.31
N ALA A 130 41.51 -57.80 43.10
CA ALA A 130 42.84 -57.49 43.65
C ALA A 130 42.84 -57.45 45.18
N GLN A 131 41.81 -56.85 45.82
CA GLN A 131 41.69 -56.81 47.27
C GLN A 131 41.48 -58.20 47.88
N ALA A 132 40.68 -59.05 47.23
CA ALA A 132 40.44 -60.42 47.70
C ALA A 132 41.72 -61.27 47.72
N GLY A 133 42.65 -61.04 46.77
CA GLY A 133 43.91 -61.78 46.70
C GLY A 133 44.99 -61.35 47.71
N VAL A 134 44.85 -60.21 48.38
CA VAL A 134 45.82 -59.71 49.37
C VAL A 134 45.52 -60.18 50.79
N GLY A 135 44.32 -60.73 51.04
CA GLY A 135 43.82 -61.13 52.37
C GLY A 135 44.06 -62.59 52.78
N THR A 136 44.76 -63.39 51.96
CA THR A 136 45.10 -64.80 52.24
C THR A 136 46.61 -64.96 52.35
#